data_AF-A0A6A7KCG5-F1
#
_entry.id   AF-A0A6A7KCG5-F1
#
_cell.length_a   1.000
_cell.length_b   1.000
_cell.length_c   1.000
_cell.angle_alpha   90.00
_cell.angle_beta   90.00
_cell.angle_gamma   90.00
#
_symmetry.space_group_name_H-M   'P 1'
#
loop_
_entity.id
_entity.type
_entity.pdbx_description
1 polymer ?
#
loop_
_entity_poly.entity_id
_entity_poly.type
_entity_poly.pdbx_seq_one_letter_code
_entity_poly.pdbx_strand_id
1 'polypeptide(L)'
;MIDSKLITELVGDLKETELLDLISNFIDSNPTKKEALLVIDACQEGMSTVGELFEDGKYFIGDVIFAGELQKQIYDQLRPIIGEYNTKSNEIVLGTVYGKSHNVGKNIFMNIVKAAGYEVVQEKNCKSK
;
A
#
# COMPACT_ATOMS: atom_id res chain seq x y z
N MET A 1 -15.50 10.75 15.33
CA MET A 1 -15.71 10.12 14.02
C MET A 1 -14.52 10.51 13.18
N ILE A 2 -13.71 9.55 12.74
CA ILE A 2 -12.59 9.86 11.83
C ILE A 2 -13.13 10.32 10.49
N ASP A 3 -12.51 11.35 9.92
CA ASP A 3 -12.78 11.77 8.55
C ASP A 3 -11.93 10.95 7.59
N SER A 4 -12.57 10.03 6.87
CA SER A 4 -11.90 9.19 5.88
C SER A 4 -11.31 10.01 4.73
N LYS A 5 -11.95 11.14 4.36
CA LYS A 5 -11.45 11.99 3.26
C LYS A 5 -10.13 12.64 3.62
N LEU A 6 -9.99 13.08 4.87
CA LEU A 6 -8.76 13.67 5.35
C LEU A 6 -7.60 12.67 5.30
N ILE A 7 -7.83 11.41 5.66
CA ILE A 7 -6.83 10.35 5.57
C ILE A 7 -6.41 10.12 4.11
N THR A 8 -7.38 10.02 3.20
CA THR A 8 -7.13 9.87 1.77
C THR A 8 -6.28 11.01 1.21
N GLU A 9 -6.59 12.25 1.58
CA GLU A 9 -5.83 13.44 1.18
C GLU A 9 -4.40 13.42 1.75
N LEU A 10 -4.23 13.14 3.05
CA LEU A 10 -2.91 13.08 3.69
C LEU A 10 -2.02 11.98 3.11
N VAL A 11 -2.58 10.83 2.75
CA VAL A 11 -1.85 9.76 2.04
C VAL A 11 -1.51 10.20 0.62
N GLY A 12 -2.48 10.80 -0.10
CA GLY A 12 -2.28 11.30 -1.46
C GLY A 12 -1.18 12.35 -1.56
N ASP A 13 -1.08 13.23 -0.56
CA ASP A 13 -0.08 14.31 -0.47
C ASP A 13 1.22 13.89 0.26
N LEU A 14 1.33 12.63 0.67
CA LEU A 14 2.50 12.07 1.37
C LEU A 14 2.86 12.83 2.67
N LYS A 15 1.85 13.29 3.41
CA LYS A 15 1.98 14.02 4.68
C LYS A 15 2.20 13.07 5.86
N GLU A 16 3.38 12.46 5.92
CA GLU A 16 3.75 11.45 6.92
C GLU A 16 3.46 11.89 8.37
N THR A 17 4.01 13.02 8.81
CA THR A 17 3.90 13.44 10.23
C THR A 17 2.45 13.65 10.66
N GLU A 18 1.69 14.40 9.87
CA GLU A 18 0.29 14.71 10.16
C GLU A 18 -0.58 13.45 10.15
N LEU A 19 -0.31 12.52 9.23
CA LEU A 19 -1.01 11.25 9.14
C LEU A 19 -0.69 10.34 10.34
N LEU A 20 0.58 10.19 10.71
CA LEU A 20 0.98 9.37 11.85
C LEU A 20 0.43 9.90 13.17
N ASP A 21 0.43 11.22 13.37
CA ASP A 21 -0.17 11.86 14.54
C ASP A 21 -1.69 11.61 14.59
N LEU A 22 -2.38 11.70 13.45
CA LEU A 22 -3.81 11.41 13.35
C LEU A 22 -4.13 9.95 13.70
N ILE A 23 -3.33 9.00 13.19
CA ILE A 23 -3.48 7.57 13.45
C ILE A 23 -3.15 7.24 14.92
N SER A 24 -2.14 7.87 15.52
CA SER A 24 -1.83 7.67 16.94
C SER A 24 -3.00 8.12 17.82
N ASN A 25 -3.52 9.33 17.58
CA ASN A 25 -4.68 9.86 18.32
C ASN A 25 -5.93 8.99 18.15
N PHE A 26 -6.09 8.37 16.97
CA PHE A 26 -7.16 7.42 16.71
C PHE A 26 -7.03 6.17 17.56
N ILE A 27 -5.83 5.58 17.61
CA ILE A 27 -5.56 4.37 18.39
C ILE A 27 -5.78 4.63 19.88
N ASP A 28 -5.35 5.80 20.38
CA ASP A 28 -5.55 6.22 21.77
C ASP A 28 -7.03 6.37 22.15
N SER A 29 -7.89 6.62 21.16
CA SER A 29 -9.35 6.66 21.35
C SER A 29 -9.98 5.27 21.51
N ASN A 30 -9.18 4.20 21.49
CA ASN A 30 -9.56 2.79 21.59
C ASN A 30 -10.71 2.40 20.63
N PRO A 31 -10.47 2.49 19.31
CA PRO A 31 -11.51 2.37 18.30
C PRO A 31 -11.91 0.91 18.09
N THR A 32 -13.08 0.73 17.49
CA THR A 32 -13.56 -0.60 17.12
C THR A 32 -12.85 -1.12 15.87
N LYS A 33 -12.80 -2.45 15.72
CA LYS A 33 -12.27 -3.10 14.51
C LYS A 33 -12.89 -2.56 13.21
N LYS A 34 -14.19 -2.21 13.23
CA LYS A 34 -14.88 -1.66 12.05
C LYS A 34 -14.33 -0.29 11.67
N GLU A 35 -14.04 0.57 12.63
CA GLU A 35 -13.46 1.89 12.38
C GLU A 35 -12.02 1.79 11.89
N ALA A 36 -11.23 0.86 12.45
CA ALA A 36 -9.87 0.60 11.97
C ALA A 36 -9.84 0.07 10.52
N LEU A 37 -10.84 -0.71 10.10
CA LEU A 37 -10.97 -1.13 8.69
C LEU A 37 -11.29 0.04 7.76
N LEU A 38 -12.14 0.98 8.17
CA LEU A 38 -12.42 2.18 7.37
C LEU A 38 -11.18 3.05 7.17
N VAL A 39 -10.29 3.10 8.16
CA VAL A 39 -8.99 3.79 8.03
C VAL A 39 -8.13 3.10 6.97
N ILE A 40 -8.07 1.77 6.96
CA ILE A 40 -7.31 1.02 5.95
C ILE A 40 -7.88 1.28 4.55
N ASP A 41 -9.20 1.24 4.39
CA ASP A 41 -9.87 1.51 3.12
C ASP A 41 -9.56 2.95 2.63
N ALA A 42 -9.62 3.94 3.53
CA ALA A 42 -9.28 5.33 3.22
C ALA A 42 -7.81 5.51 2.78
N CYS A 43 -6.89 4.79 3.42
CA CYS A 43 -5.49 4.80 3.01
C CYS A 43 -5.27 4.13 1.64
N GLN A 44 -6.03 3.07 1.31
CA GLN A 44 -6.01 2.45 -0.02
C GLN A 44 -6.53 3.39 -1.12
N GLU A 45 -7.58 4.16 -0.83
CA GLU A 45 -8.05 5.23 -1.73
C GLU A 45 -6.97 6.30 -1.93
N GLY A 46 -6.26 6.69 -0.85
CA GLY A 46 -5.13 7.61 -0.95
C GLY A 46 -4.00 7.08 -1.84
N MET A 47 -3.70 5.79 -1.72
CA MET A 47 -2.71 5.13 -2.58
C MET A 47 -3.10 5.13 -4.06
N SER A 48 -4.41 5.11 -4.36
CA SER A 48 -4.89 5.27 -5.74
C SER A 48 -4.58 6.67 -6.29
N THR A 49 -4.72 7.70 -5.45
CA THR A 49 -4.35 9.09 -5.79
C THR A 49 -2.85 9.22 -6.07
N VAL A 50 -1.99 8.59 -5.25
CA VAL A 50 -0.54 8.53 -5.48
C VAL A 50 -0.23 7.89 -6.85
N GLY A 51 -0.97 6.84 -7.21
CA GLY A 51 -0.87 6.19 -8.53
C GLY A 51 -1.23 7.14 -9.68
N GLU A 52 -2.34 7.85 -9.58
CA GLU A 52 -2.76 8.86 -10.58
C GLU A 52 -1.72 9.97 -10.73
N LEU A 53 -1.17 10.47 -9.62
CA LEU A 53 -0.12 11.50 -9.64
C LEU A 53 1.19 11.00 -10.26
N PHE A 54 1.51 9.71 -10.11
CA PHE A 54 2.63 9.08 -10.79
C PHE A 54 2.38 8.95 -12.30
N GLU A 55 1.17 8.57 -12.72
CA GLU A 55 0.78 8.51 -14.14
C GLU A 55 0.82 9.89 -14.81
N ASP A 56 0.40 10.93 -14.09
CA ASP A 56 0.48 12.34 -14.49
C ASP A 56 1.93 12.88 -14.55
N GLY A 57 2.91 12.11 -14.08
CA GLY A 57 4.31 12.54 -14.00
C GLY A 57 4.61 13.58 -12.92
N LYS A 58 3.68 13.79 -11.98
CA LYS A 58 3.86 14.69 -10.81
C LYS A 58 4.64 13.99 -9.70
N TYR A 59 4.44 12.69 -9.55
CA TYR A 59 5.20 11.83 -8.63
C TYR A 59 6.15 10.93 -9.40
N PHE A 60 7.25 10.57 -8.74
CA PHE A 60 8.27 9.66 -9.23
C PHE A 60 8.20 8.33 -8.51
N ILE A 61 9.01 7.38 -8.97
CA ILE A 61 9.04 6.05 -8.39
C ILE A 61 9.40 6.04 -6.89
N GLY A 62 10.23 7.00 -6.45
CA GLY A 62 10.58 7.15 -5.04
C GLY A 62 9.37 7.49 -4.17
N ASP A 63 8.46 8.33 -4.68
CA ASP A 63 7.25 8.75 -3.98
C ASP A 63 6.26 7.58 -3.83
N VAL A 64 6.12 6.75 -4.86
CA VAL A 64 5.29 5.54 -4.82
C VAL A 64 5.83 4.51 -3.82
N ILE A 65 7.16 4.34 -3.78
CA ILE A 65 7.81 3.45 -2.80
C ILE A 65 7.57 3.97 -1.39
N PHE A 66 7.77 5.28 -1.18
CA PHE A 66 7.56 5.94 0.11
C PHE A 66 6.10 5.80 0.59
N ALA A 67 5.13 6.02 -0.29
CA ALA A 67 3.71 5.82 0.02
C ALA A 67 3.42 4.39 0.48
N GLY A 68 4.02 3.39 -0.17
CA GLY A 68 3.90 2.00 0.23
C GLY A 68 4.53 1.71 1.61
N GLU A 69 5.67 2.30 1.92
CA GLU A 69 6.28 2.17 3.25
C GLU A 69 5.42 2.84 4.34
N LEU A 70 4.88 4.03 4.07
CA LEU A 70 3.97 4.73 4.97
C LEU A 70 2.69 3.91 5.23
N GLN A 71 2.09 3.35 4.19
CA GLN A 71 0.94 2.45 4.28
C GLN A 71 1.22 1.25 5.20
N LYS A 72 2.39 0.63 5.04
CA LYS A 72 2.81 -0.50 5.85
C LYS A 72 2.96 -0.11 7.32
N GLN A 73 3.58 1.03 7.61
CA GLN A 73 3.72 1.52 8.99
C GLN A 73 2.35 1.72 9.67
N ILE A 74 1.38 2.30 8.97
CA ILE A 74 0.02 2.48 9.47
C ILE A 74 -0.64 1.14 9.74
N TYR A 75 -0.51 0.18 8.81
CA TYR A 75 -1.05 -1.17 8.99
C TYR A 75 -0.46 -1.87 10.23
N ASP A 76 0.86 -1.77 10.42
CA ASP A 76 1.54 -2.35 11.59
C ASP A 76 1.03 -1.75 12.92
N GLN A 77 0.70 -0.45 12.94
CA GLN A 77 0.09 0.20 14.10
C GLN A 77 -1.36 -0.23 14.35
N LEU A 78 -2.14 -0.48 13.29
CA LEU A 78 -3.54 -0.91 13.39
C LEU A 78 -3.70 -2.41 13.66
N ARG A 79 -2.65 -3.20 13.42
CA ARG A 79 -2.62 -4.67 13.61
C ARG A 79 -3.15 -5.15 14.96
N PRO A 80 -2.83 -4.53 16.12
CA PRO A 80 -3.36 -4.94 17.42
C PRO A 80 -4.89 -4.86 17.54
N ILE A 81 -5.52 -3.98 16.76
CA ILE A 81 -6.96 -3.69 16.81
C ILE A 81 -7.73 -4.61 15.84
N ILE A 82 -7.20 -4.77 14.62
CA ILE A 82 -7.84 -5.57 13.57
C ILE A 82 -7.55 -7.07 13.67
N GLY A 83 -6.48 -7.45 14.39
CA GLY A 83 -5.96 -8.82 14.48
C GLY A 83 -5.21 -9.25 13.22
N GLU A 84 -5.04 -10.56 13.01
CA GLU A 84 -4.63 -11.05 11.69
C GLU A 84 -5.78 -10.84 10.71
N TYR A 85 -5.74 -9.73 9.97
CA TYR A 85 -6.58 -9.57 8.81
C TYR A 85 -6.13 -10.60 7.77
N ASN A 86 -7.08 -11.39 7.27
CA ASN A 86 -6.80 -12.49 6.35
C ASN A 86 -6.39 -11.89 5.00
N THR A 87 -5.09 -11.65 4.80
CA THR A 87 -4.48 -11.12 3.57
C THR A 87 -4.58 -12.08 2.38
N LYS A 88 -5.32 -13.19 2.50
CA LYS A 88 -5.52 -14.19 1.44
C LYS A 88 -6.12 -13.64 0.14
N SER A 89 -6.70 -12.44 0.14
CA SER A 89 -7.14 -11.77 -1.10
C SER A 89 -6.06 -10.89 -1.76
N ASN A 90 -4.84 -10.85 -1.21
CA ASN A 90 -3.76 -9.98 -1.66
C ASN A 90 -2.62 -10.76 -2.34
N GLU A 91 -2.89 -11.94 -2.90
CA GLU A 91 -1.88 -12.72 -3.62
C GLU A 91 -1.85 -12.31 -5.11
N ILE A 92 -0.69 -11.89 -5.60
CA ILE A 92 -0.45 -11.51 -7.00
C ILE A 92 0.54 -12.49 -7.62
N VAL A 93 0.12 -13.15 -8.71
CA VAL A 93 1.02 -13.97 -9.52
C VAL A 93 1.65 -13.10 -10.62
N LEU A 94 2.98 -12.99 -10.60
CA LEU A 94 3.73 -12.14 -11.52
C LEU A 94 4.62 -12.97 -12.46
N GLY A 95 4.17 -13.12 -13.71
CA GLY A 95 4.86 -13.83 -14.81
C GLY A 95 5.55 -12.90 -15.81
N THR A 96 6.66 -13.33 -16.42
CA THR A 96 7.28 -12.62 -17.57
C THR A 96 7.01 -13.46 -18.80
N VAL A 97 6.54 -12.85 -19.89
CA VAL A 97 6.33 -13.55 -21.15
C VAL A 97 7.66 -14.14 -21.65
N TYR A 98 7.63 -15.38 -22.10
CA TYR A 98 8.78 -16.09 -22.64
C TYR A 98 9.50 -15.27 -23.73
N GLY A 99 10.83 -15.21 -23.67
CA GLY A 99 11.66 -14.49 -24.65
C GLY A 99 11.79 -12.97 -24.43
N LYS A 100 11.15 -12.38 -23.42
CA LYS A 100 11.33 -10.97 -23.04
C LYS A 100 12.27 -10.84 -21.83
N SER A 101 13.41 -10.19 -22.01
CA SER A 101 14.40 -9.90 -20.95
C SER A 101 14.07 -8.65 -20.12
N HIS A 102 13.06 -7.88 -20.51
CA HIS A 102 12.67 -6.61 -19.87
C HIS A 102 11.97 -6.87 -18.53
N ASN A 103 12.76 -7.12 -17.48
CA ASN A 103 12.28 -7.42 -16.13
C ASN A 103 12.31 -6.22 -15.17
N VAL A 104 12.85 -5.07 -15.61
CA VAL A 104 13.02 -3.88 -14.76
C VAL A 104 11.67 -3.37 -14.25
N GLY A 105 10.71 -3.11 -15.14
CA GLY A 105 9.37 -2.65 -14.76
C GLY A 105 8.62 -3.68 -13.90
N LYS A 106 8.84 -4.97 -14.14
CA LYS A 106 8.22 -6.05 -13.38
C LYS A 106 8.74 -6.13 -11.94
N ASN A 107 10.06 -5.93 -11.74
CA ASN A 107 10.66 -5.88 -10.41
C ASN A 107 10.24 -4.63 -9.65
N ILE A 108 10.11 -3.49 -10.34
CA ILE A 108 9.59 -2.24 -9.77
C ILE A 108 8.15 -2.45 -9.31
N PHE A 109 7.28 -2.96 -10.19
CA PHE A 109 5.89 -3.26 -9.84
C PHE A 109 5.80 -4.25 -8.68
N MET A 110 6.59 -5.33 -8.69
CA MET A 110 6.65 -6.28 -7.59
C MET A 110 7.00 -5.61 -6.26
N ASN A 111 7.97 -4.69 -6.24
CA ASN A 111 8.36 -4.01 -5.02
C ASN A 111 7.27 -3.05 -4.52
N ILE A 112 6.60 -2.33 -5.44
CA ILE A 112 5.48 -1.44 -5.11
C ILE A 112 4.34 -2.23 -4.47
N VAL A 113 3.88 -3.31 -5.11
CA VAL A 113 2.73 -4.06 -4.60
C VAL A 113 3.07 -4.80 -3.29
N LYS A 114 4.32 -5.25 -3.12
CA LYS A 114 4.78 -5.79 -1.83
C LYS A 114 4.77 -4.74 -0.73
N ALA A 115 5.20 -3.51 -1.03
CA ALA A 115 5.14 -2.40 -0.08
C ALA A 115 3.67 -2.09 0.28
N ALA A 116 2.76 -2.18 -0.69
CA ALA A 116 1.32 -2.05 -0.48
C ALA A 116 0.66 -3.26 0.24
N GLY A 117 1.44 -4.25 0.69
CA GLY A 117 0.94 -5.38 1.49
C GLY A 117 0.43 -6.57 0.69
N TYR A 118 0.73 -6.64 -0.61
CA TYR A 118 0.44 -7.82 -1.43
C TYR A 118 1.54 -8.87 -1.32
N GLU A 119 1.12 -10.12 -1.24
CA GLU A 119 2.01 -11.26 -1.38
C GLU A 119 2.21 -11.56 -2.86
N VAL A 120 3.46 -11.50 -3.33
CA VAL A 120 3.75 -11.75 -4.75
C VAL A 120 4.41 -13.11 -4.93
N VAL A 121 3.76 -13.98 -5.68
CA VAL A 121 4.33 -15.24 -6.15
C VAL A 121 4.88 -15.04 -7.56
N GLN A 122 6.20 -15.22 -7.71
CA GLN A 122 6.86 -15.15 -9.00
C GLN A 122 6.98 -16.55 -9.61
N GLU A 123 6.42 -16.76 -10.80
CA GLU A 123 6.72 -17.96 -11.58
C GLU A 123 8.19 -17.93 -12.03
N LYS A 124 8.97 -18.91 -11.59
CA LYS A 124 10.39 -19.09 -11.95
C LYS A 124 10.61 -19.91 -13.23
N ASN A 125 9.55 -20.29 -13.94
CA ASN A 125 9.63 -21.24 -15.04
C ASN A 125 9.69 -20.58 -16.43
N CYS A 126 10.82 -19.94 -16.71
CA CYS A 126 11.31 -19.78 -18.08
C CYS A 126 12.81 -20.13 -18.11
N LYS A 127 13.16 -21.33 -17.63
CA LYS A 127 14.42 -21.95 -18.03
C LYS A 127 14.19 -22.58 -19.40
N SER A 128 14.89 -22.08 -20.41
CA SER A 128 15.06 -22.79 -21.68
C SER A 128 15.48 -24.22 -21.36
N LYS A 129 14.77 -25.19 -21.95
CA LYS A 129 15.29 -26.55 -22.12
C LYS A 129 16.69 -26.50 -22.75
#